data_AF-A0A2B4RI54-F1
#
_entry.id   AF-A0A2B4RI54-F1
#
_cell.length_a   1.000
_cell.length_b   1.000
_cell.length_c   1.000
_cell.angle_alpha   90.00
_cell.angle_beta   90.00
_cell.angle_gamma   90.00
#
_symmetry.space_group_name_H-M   'P 1'
#
loop_
_entity.id
_entity.type
_entity.pdbx_description
1 polymer ?
#
loop_
_entity_poly.entity_id
_entity_poly.type
_entity_poly.pdbx_seq_one_letter_code
_entity_poly.pdbx_strand_id
1 'polypeptide(L)'
;MAETQKEYMKEFYVTAENLEKRMSKDVLKVCEVLKLVQKQCNERESGSLPDNLKNLLRMHFRDIFWSLKLHLLFHGATDDALRKIGEWELVSLTANEMEAAPDATNVIDPGSKILEILSEITHREDAPKGSSEHAKEVMTKAKSFFESLPKVFRPKALAVVSHDKSFVGASIAVSSFLRPLYLHKRIADFTNPRLREAVILHKLLQTEDKQNWSSKATDTKGNRKPPCTNCQNTFECLQGFVLETEQGVGSNRTFLGAYAEFCPVDKLLQGETNACNSEDVERRLESNLEQCLTLFREFDTIKRECKEAFTSGDTQRIREVYTQIRPKVHIFGRKPECNDKFGSDTID
;
A
#
# COMPACT_ATOMS: atom_id res chain seq x y z
N MET A 1 -9.75 29.45 7.98
CA MET A 1 -9.12 28.49 8.92
C MET A 1 -10.17 27.59 9.59
N ALA A 2 -11.16 28.15 10.30
CA ALA A 2 -12.23 27.38 10.94
C ALA A 2 -13.04 26.51 9.95
N GLU A 3 -13.38 27.04 8.78
CA GLU A 3 -14.14 26.29 7.76
C GLU A 3 -13.37 25.06 7.24
N THR A 4 -12.06 25.19 7.04
CA THR A 4 -11.20 24.08 6.62
C THR A 4 -11.10 22.99 7.69
N GLN A 5 -11.06 23.37 8.97
CA GLN A 5 -11.02 22.43 10.09
C GLN A 5 -12.36 21.70 10.26
N LYS A 6 -13.46 22.42 10.06
CA LYS A 6 -14.81 21.87 10.07
C LYS A 6 -15.01 20.83 8.97
N GLU A 7 -14.64 21.16 7.74
CA GLU A 7 -14.76 20.21 6.61
C GLU A 7 -13.85 19.00 6.79
N TYR A 8 -12.65 19.19 7.36
CA TYR A 8 -11.75 18.10 7.71
C TYR A 8 -12.42 17.09 8.66
N MET A 9 -13.02 17.57 9.76
CA MET A 9 -13.66 16.69 10.74
C MET A 9 -14.82 15.93 10.13
N LYS A 10 -15.62 16.63 9.31
CA LYS A 10 -16.72 16.04 8.57
C LYS A 10 -16.26 14.91 7.68
N GLU A 11 -15.26 15.18 6.83
CA GLU A 11 -14.69 14.19 5.93
C GLU A 11 -14.18 12.97 6.70
N PHE A 12 -13.44 13.20 7.80
CA PHE A 12 -12.90 12.13 8.63
C PHE A 12 -13.99 11.19 9.16
N TYR A 13 -14.99 11.71 9.88
CA TYR A 13 -16.00 10.83 10.50
C TYR A 13 -16.94 10.23 9.45
N VAL A 14 -17.27 10.95 8.38
CA VAL A 14 -18.11 10.44 7.29
C VAL A 14 -17.39 9.30 6.56
N THR A 15 -16.10 9.43 6.26
CA THR A 15 -15.34 8.34 5.65
C THR A 15 -15.27 7.12 6.58
N ALA A 16 -15.01 7.34 7.87
CA ALA A 16 -14.98 6.26 8.87
C ALA A 16 -16.32 5.50 8.93
N GLU A 17 -17.45 6.19 9.09
CA GLU A 17 -18.78 5.57 9.09
C GLU A 17 -19.11 4.86 7.78
N ASN A 18 -18.68 5.42 6.65
CA ASN A 18 -18.88 4.81 5.34
C ASN A 18 -18.07 3.52 5.19
N LEU A 19 -16.84 3.48 5.69
CA LEU A 19 -15.98 2.28 5.68
C LEU A 19 -16.56 1.19 6.57
N GLU A 20 -16.96 1.52 7.80
CA GLU A 20 -17.63 0.61 8.74
C GLU A 20 -18.83 -0.10 8.09
N LYS A 21 -19.70 0.66 7.41
CA LYS A 21 -20.90 0.10 6.74
C LYS A 21 -20.59 -0.78 5.53
N ARG A 22 -19.46 -0.59 4.84
CA ARG A 22 -19.17 -1.24 3.55
C ARG A 22 -18.06 -2.28 3.63
N MET A 23 -17.31 -2.36 4.72
CA MET A 23 -16.07 -3.16 4.75
C MET A 23 -16.31 -4.62 4.45
N SER A 24 -17.33 -5.27 5.06
CA SER A 24 -17.69 -6.67 4.75
C SER A 24 -18.00 -6.87 3.26
N LYS A 25 -18.71 -5.93 2.64
CA LYS A 25 -19.04 -5.99 1.20
C LYS A 25 -17.81 -5.80 0.32
N ASP A 26 -16.92 -4.89 0.69
CA ASP A 26 -15.68 -4.69 -0.05
C ASP A 26 -14.75 -5.90 0.10
N VAL A 27 -14.59 -6.47 1.30
CA VAL A 27 -13.83 -7.70 1.53
C VAL A 27 -14.40 -8.86 0.72
N LEU A 28 -15.73 -9.05 0.70
CA LEU A 28 -16.36 -10.08 -0.11
C LEU A 28 -16.05 -9.92 -1.61
N LYS A 29 -15.94 -8.69 -2.12
CA LYS A 29 -15.49 -8.48 -3.51
C LYS A 29 -14.03 -8.84 -3.73
N VAL A 30 -13.16 -8.59 -2.75
CA VAL A 30 -11.77 -9.09 -2.80
C VAL A 30 -11.77 -10.61 -2.83
N CYS A 31 -12.61 -11.26 -2.01
CA CYS A 31 -12.78 -12.71 -1.99
C CYS A 31 -13.12 -13.28 -3.38
N GLU A 32 -14.05 -12.64 -4.11
CA GLU A 32 -14.39 -13.07 -5.47
C GLU A 32 -13.21 -12.93 -6.45
N VAL A 33 -12.41 -11.87 -6.34
CA VAL A 33 -11.19 -11.72 -7.14
C VAL A 33 -10.16 -12.81 -6.80
N LEU A 34 -10.00 -13.14 -5.52
CA LEU A 34 -9.08 -14.20 -5.08
C LEU A 34 -9.49 -15.59 -5.61
N LYS A 35 -10.80 -15.88 -5.74
CA LYS A 35 -11.27 -17.11 -6.40
C LYS A 35 -10.77 -17.20 -7.83
N LEU A 36 -10.84 -16.09 -8.57
CA LEU A 36 -10.38 -16.04 -9.96
C LEU A 36 -8.85 -16.20 -10.05
N VAL A 37 -8.09 -15.60 -9.12
CA VAL A 37 -6.64 -15.80 -9.03
C VAL A 37 -6.31 -17.26 -8.72
N GLN A 38 -6.97 -17.88 -7.74
CA GLN A 38 -6.78 -19.29 -7.40
C GLN A 38 -7.10 -20.21 -8.59
N LYS A 39 -8.16 -19.91 -9.35
CA LYS A 39 -8.48 -20.65 -10.57
C LYS A 39 -7.33 -20.62 -11.58
N GLN A 40 -6.71 -19.45 -11.80
CA GLN A 40 -5.53 -19.35 -12.68
C GLN A 40 -4.32 -20.14 -12.15
N CYS A 41 -4.11 -20.19 -10.83
CA CYS A 41 -3.06 -21.02 -10.24
C CYS A 41 -3.27 -22.51 -10.59
N ASN A 42 -4.51 -22.99 -10.49
CA ASN A 42 -4.84 -24.39 -10.76
C ASN A 42 -4.78 -24.75 -12.26
N GLU A 43 -5.18 -23.81 -13.13
CA GLU A 43 -5.15 -24.01 -14.59
C GLU A 43 -3.74 -24.15 -15.15
N ARG A 44 -2.75 -23.48 -14.54
CA ARG A 44 -1.35 -23.51 -15.00
C ARG A 44 -0.75 -24.91 -14.95
N GLU A 45 -1.06 -25.69 -13.92
CA GLU A 45 -0.37 -26.96 -13.62
C GLU A 45 -1.20 -28.19 -13.99
N SER A 46 -2.10 -28.07 -14.97
CA SER A 46 -2.94 -29.17 -15.48
C SER A 46 -3.62 -30.03 -14.39
N GLY A 47 -3.96 -29.41 -13.25
CA GLY A 47 -4.69 -30.05 -12.15
C GLY A 47 -3.93 -30.24 -10.82
N SER A 48 -2.59 -30.15 -10.76
CA SER A 48 -1.85 -30.28 -9.49
C SER A 48 -0.62 -29.38 -9.42
N LEU A 49 -0.65 -28.38 -8.55
CA LEU A 49 0.48 -27.50 -8.25
C LEU A 49 1.65 -28.29 -7.62
N PRO A 50 2.91 -28.10 -8.08
CA PRO A 50 4.09 -28.58 -7.37
C PRO A 50 4.11 -28.14 -5.90
N ASP A 51 4.56 -28.99 -4.98
CA ASP A 51 4.49 -28.73 -3.54
C ASP A 51 5.18 -27.43 -3.11
N ASN A 52 6.32 -27.09 -3.73
CA ASN A 52 7.04 -25.86 -3.46
C ASN A 52 6.22 -24.62 -3.85
N LEU A 53 5.61 -24.62 -5.05
CA LEU A 53 4.76 -23.55 -5.53
C LEU A 53 3.47 -23.47 -4.70
N LYS A 54 2.88 -24.61 -4.35
CA LYS A 54 1.69 -24.69 -3.49
C LYS A 54 1.95 -24.09 -2.10
N ASN A 55 3.08 -24.41 -1.48
CA ASN A 55 3.46 -23.86 -0.18
C ASN A 55 3.71 -22.34 -0.26
N LEU A 56 4.39 -21.87 -1.31
CA LEU A 56 4.62 -20.44 -1.54
C LEU A 56 3.30 -19.67 -1.74
N LEU A 57 2.42 -20.19 -2.61
CA LEU A 57 1.09 -19.63 -2.82
C LEU A 57 0.29 -19.62 -1.51
N ARG A 58 0.38 -20.69 -0.72
CA ARG A 58 -0.31 -20.77 0.57
C ARG A 58 0.10 -19.64 1.52
N MET A 59 1.38 -19.32 1.58
CA MET A 59 1.86 -18.17 2.36
C MET A 59 1.22 -16.87 1.89
N HIS A 60 1.22 -16.59 0.59
CA HIS A 60 0.66 -15.35 0.06
C HIS A 60 -0.86 -15.22 0.28
N PHE A 61 -1.61 -16.29 0.10
CA PHE A 61 -3.05 -16.30 0.34
C PHE A 61 -3.38 -16.15 1.84
N ARG A 62 -2.58 -16.74 2.74
CA ARG A 62 -2.71 -16.52 4.20
C ARG A 62 -2.41 -15.07 4.57
N ASP A 63 -1.37 -14.46 4.01
CA ASP A 63 -1.05 -13.05 4.23
C ASP A 63 -2.25 -12.15 3.85
N ILE A 64 -2.88 -12.42 2.70
CA ILE A 64 -4.07 -11.69 2.24
C ILE A 64 -5.24 -11.91 3.20
N PHE A 65 -5.51 -13.16 3.60
CA PHE A 65 -6.59 -13.47 4.56
C PHE A 65 -6.44 -12.65 5.85
N TRP A 66 -5.24 -12.65 6.44
CA TRP A 66 -4.98 -11.95 7.69
C TRP A 66 -5.08 -10.43 7.55
N SER A 67 -4.60 -9.87 6.44
CA SER A 67 -4.76 -8.46 6.14
C SER A 67 -6.23 -8.05 6.00
N LEU A 68 -7.06 -8.87 5.32
CA LEU A 68 -8.49 -8.62 5.20
C LEU A 68 -9.19 -8.75 6.56
N LYS A 69 -8.78 -9.71 7.40
CA LYS A 69 -9.30 -9.84 8.77
C LYS A 69 -8.97 -8.62 9.62
N LEU A 70 -7.76 -8.07 9.49
CA LEU A 70 -7.36 -6.82 10.16
C LEU A 70 -8.26 -5.65 9.75
N HIS A 71 -8.63 -5.55 8.47
CA HIS A 71 -9.56 -4.52 8.01
C HIS A 71 -10.95 -4.67 8.62
N LEU A 72 -11.47 -5.90 8.67
CA LEU A 72 -12.78 -6.15 9.27
C LEU A 72 -12.79 -5.80 10.75
N LEU A 73 -11.79 -6.26 11.50
CA LEU A 73 -11.64 -5.96 12.92
C LEU A 73 -11.54 -4.44 13.16
N PHE A 74 -10.66 -3.76 12.43
CA PHE A 74 -10.43 -2.33 12.61
C PHE A 74 -11.67 -1.48 12.30
N HIS A 75 -12.47 -1.88 11.32
CA HIS A 75 -13.68 -1.16 10.92
C HIS A 75 -14.96 -1.70 11.57
N GLY A 76 -14.86 -2.57 12.59
CA GLY A 76 -16.02 -3.09 13.32
C GLY A 76 -16.97 -3.98 12.50
N ALA A 77 -16.46 -4.63 11.46
CA ALA A 77 -17.23 -5.42 10.50
C ALA A 77 -17.11 -6.93 10.76
N THR A 78 -18.13 -7.73 10.42
CA THR A 78 -18.13 -9.18 10.65
C THR A 78 -17.22 -9.93 9.68
N ASP A 79 -16.64 -11.05 10.14
CA ASP A 79 -15.71 -11.87 9.37
C ASP A 79 -16.34 -13.04 8.61
N ASP A 80 -17.67 -13.08 8.52
CA ASP A 80 -18.43 -14.11 7.81
C ASP A 80 -17.98 -14.27 6.34
N ALA A 81 -17.57 -13.16 5.70
CA ALA A 81 -17.06 -13.15 4.33
C ALA A 81 -15.72 -13.89 4.16
N LEU A 82 -14.93 -14.04 5.24
CA LEU A 82 -13.62 -14.68 5.22
C LEU A 82 -13.66 -16.15 5.64
N ARG A 83 -14.66 -16.59 6.42
CA ARG A 83 -14.73 -17.99 6.93
C ARG A 83 -14.55 -19.03 5.82
N LYS A 84 -15.25 -18.85 4.70
CA LYS A 84 -15.14 -19.74 3.53
C LYS A 84 -13.77 -19.71 2.86
N ILE A 85 -13.06 -18.58 2.91
CA ILE A 85 -11.71 -18.45 2.35
C ILE A 85 -10.69 -19.18 3.21
N GLY A 86 -10.83 -19.11 4.54
CA GLY A 86 -9.90 -19.75 5.47
C GLY A 86 -9.75 -21.25 5.21
N GLU A 87 -10.82 -21.89 4.76
CA GLU A 87 -10.89 -23.32 4.44
C GLU A 87 -10.33 -23.70 3.06
N TRP A 88 -10.03 -22.73 2.18
CA TRP A 88 -9.48 -23.03 0.85
C TRP A 88 -8.13 -23.73 0.97
N GLU A 89 -7.81 -24.63 0.04
CA GLU A 89 -6.55 -25.37 0.03
C GLU A 89 -5.29 -24.46 0.04
N LEU A 90 -5.37 -23.33 -0.67
CA LEU A 90 -4.32 -22.32 -0.72
C LEU A 90 -4.33 -21.37 0.50
N VAL A 91 -5.22 -21.55 1.48
CA VAL A 91 -5.21 -20.77 2.73
C VAL A 91 -4.97 -21.73 3.90
N SER A 92 -5.81 -22.77 3.98
CA SER A 92 -5.66 -23.94 4.84
C SER A 92 -5.47 -23.56 6.32
N LEU A 93 -6.36 -22.71 6.83
CA LEU A 93 -6.43 -22.36 8.24
C LEU A 93 -7.39 -23.32 8.97
N THR A 94 -6.99 -23.75 10.16
CA THR A 94 -7.86 -24.46 11.09
C THR A 94 -8.90 -23.50 11.69
N ALA A 95 -9.99 -24.04 12.24
CA ALA A 95 -10.98 -23.23 12.95
C ALA A 95 -10.35 -22.39 14.08
N ASN A 96 -9.43 -22.98 14.86
CA ASN A 96 -8.73 -22.27 15.93
C ASN A 96 -7.85 -21.12 15.40
N GLU A 97 -7.13 -21.34 14.30
CA GLU A 97 -6.38 -20.26 13.65
C GLU A 97 -7.33 -19.17 13.16
N MET A 98 -8.44 -19.53 12.51
CA MET A 98 -9.39 -18.55 12.01
C MET A 98 -10.06 -17.71 13.10
N GLU A 99 -10.11 -18.15 14.36
CA GLU A 99 -10.65 -17.35 15.48
C GLU A 99 -9.62 -16.37 16.06
N ALA A 100 -8.32 -16.56 15.82
CA ALA A 100 -7.29 -15.68 16.38
C ALA A 100 -7.40 -14.23 15.85
N ALA A 101 -7.10 -13.26 16.70
CA ALA A 101 -7.09 -11.85 16.30
C ALA A 101 -5.83 -11.55 15.47
N PRO A 102 -5.94 -10.75 14.38
CA PRO A 102 -4.77 -10.30 13.64
C PRO A 102 -3.90 -9.37 14.50
N ASP A 103 -2.59 -9.42 14.28
CA ASP A 103 -1.59 -8.61 14.97
C ASP A 103 -0.72 -7.78 14.00
N ALA A 104 0.35 -7.16 14.52
CA ALA A 104 1.25 -6.33 13.74
C ALA A 104 1.98 -7.07 12.60
N THR A 105 2.12 -8.40 12.70
CA THR A 105 2.72 -9.23 11.64
C THR A 105 1.78 -9.38 10.43
N ASN A 106 0.48 -9.13 10.63
CA ASN A 106 -0.55 -9.28 9.59
C ASN A 106 -0.78 -8.00 8.76
N VAL A 107 0.03 -6.96 8.98
CA VAL A 107 -0.02 -5.70 8.23
C VAL A 107 0.66 -5.86 6.86
N ILE A 108 0.03 -6.61 5.96
CA ILE A 108 0.60 -6.94 4.64
C ILE A 108 -0.35 -6.50 3.53
N ASP A 109 0.10 -5.63 2.63
CA ASP A 109 -0.74 -5.09 1.55
C ASP A 109 -1.26 -6.21 0.62
N PRO A 110 -2.60 -6.42 0.53
CA PRO A 110 -3.18 -7.46 -0.30
C PRO A 110 -2.83 -7.30 -1.78
N GLY A 111 -2.76 -6.06 -2.27
CA GLY A 111 -2.43 -5.75 -3.66
C GLY A 111 -1.04 -6.27 -4.03
N SER A 112 -0.02 -6.01 -3.21
CA SER A 112 1.32 -6.57 -3.39
C SER A 112 1.34 -8.09 -3.37
N LYS A 113 0.58 -8.76 -2.48
CA LYS A 113 0.56 -10.23 -2.43
C LYS A 113 -0.13 -10.85 -3.64
N ILE A 114 -1.18 -10.22 -4.18
CA ILE A 114 -1.77 -10.60 -5.46
C ILE A 114 -0.72 -10.47 -6.58
N LEU A 115 0.07 -9.38 -6.61
CA LEU A 115 1.16 -9.25 -7.60
C LEU A 115 2.21 -10.34 -7.47
N GLU A 116 2.59 -10.73 -6.25
CA GLU A 116 3.54 -11.82 -6.02
C GLU A 116 3.00 -13.14 -6.55
N ILE A 117 1.74 -13.47 -6.25
CA ILE A 117 1.06 -14.65 -6.80
C ILE A 117 1.08 -14.63 -8.34
N LEU A 118 0.65 -13.52 -8.94
CA LEU A 118 0.64 -13.36 -10.40
C LEU A 118 2.04 -13.50 -11.00
N SER A 119 3.06 -12.98 -10.33
CA SER A 119 4.47 -13.13 -10.72
C SER A 119 4.90 -14.58 -10.75
N GLU A 120 4.59 -15.37 -9.70
CA GLU A 120 4.94 -16.79 -9.66
C GLU A 120 4.24 -17.61 -10.75
N ILE A 121 2.95 -17.35 -10.98
CA ILE A 121 2.15 -18.12 -11.95
C ILE A 121 2.33 -17.70 -13.41
N THR A 122 3.05 -16.61 -13.66
CA THR A 122 3.28 -16.08 -15.02
C THR A 122 4.67 -16.42 -15.55
N HIS A 123 5.59 -16.87 -14.69
CA HIS A 123 6.91 -17.31 -15.13
C HIS A 123 6.83 -18.53 -16.08
N ARG A 124 7.59 -18.53 -17.16
CA ARG A 124 7.79 -19.70 -18.04
C ARG A 124 9.20 -19.70 -18.62
N GLU A 125 9.61 -20.78 -19.31
CA GLU A 125 10.97 -20.90 -19.87
C GLU A 125 11.30 -19.77 -20.86
N ASP A 126 10.35 -19.40 -21.73
CA ASP A 126 10.47 -18.33 -22.74
C ASP A 126 10.18 -16.92 -22.17
N ALA A 127 9.65 -16.83 -20.95
CA ALA A 127 9.46 -15.58 -20.20
C ALA A 127 9.91 -15.78 -18.74
N PRO A 128 11.23 -15.87 -18.49
CA PRO A 128 11.75 -16.14 -17.15
C PRO A 128 11.44 -14.98 -16.20
N LYS A 129 11.31 -15.30 -14.91
CA LYS A 129 11.01 -14.31 -13.86
C LYS A 129 12.05 -13.19 -13.87
N GLY A 130 11.59 -11.95 -13.93
CA GLY A 130 12.47 -10.77 -14.02
C GLY A 130 12.82 -10.36 -15.44
N SER A 131 12.41 -11.09 -16.48
CA SER A 131 12.51 -10.62 -17.87
C SER A 131 11.50 -9.50 -18.15
N SER A 132 11.76 -8.69 -19.17
CA SER A 132 10.83 -7.65 -19.62
C SER A 132 9.47 -8.24 -20.03
N GLU A 133 9.48 -9.41 -20.68
CA GLU A 133 8.25 -10.07 -21.13
C GLU A 133 7.42 -10.58 -19.96
N HIS A 134 8.07 -11.23 -18.97
CA HIS A 134 7.42 -11.62 -17.72
C HIS A 134 6.76 -10.43 -17.01
N ALA A 135 7.48 -9.29 -16.91
CA ALA A 135 6.93 -8.09 -16.27
C ALA A 135 5.71 -7.51 -17.02
N LYS A 136 5.71 -7.53 -18.36
CA LYS A 136 4.57 -7.07 -19.19
C LYS A 136 3.34 -7.95 -18.97
N GLU A 137 3.52 -9.27 -18.93
CA GLU A 137 2.42 -10.21 -18.71
C GLU A 137 1.84 -10.08 -17.31
N VAL A 138 2.69 -9.99 -16.27
CA VAL A 138 2.26 -9.74 -14.89
C VAL A 138 1.48 -8.42 -14.81
N MET A 139 1.98 -7.35 -15.41
CA MET A 139 1.29 -6.06 -15.46
C MET A 139 -0.09 -6.17 -16.12
N THR A 140 -0.21 -6.91 -17.22
CA THR A 140 -1.46 -7.11 -17.95
C THR A 140 -2.48 -7.86 -17.11
N LYS A 141 -2.09 -8.98 -16.50
CA LYS A 141 -2.96 -9.74 -15.59
C LYS A 141 -3.36 -8.91 -14.38
N ALA A 142 -2.41 -8.19 -13.77
CA ALA A 142 -2.66 -7.36 -12.60
C ALA A 142 -3.72 -6.29 -12.86
N LYS A 143 -3.66 -5.60 -14.01
CA LYS A 143 -4.68 -4.61 -14.40
C LYS A 143 -6.08 -5.23 -14.43
N SER A 144 -6.24 -6.38 -15.09
CA SER A 144 -7.53 -7.08 -15.19
C SER A 144 -8.12 -7.41 -13.82
N PHE A 145 -7.30 -7.91 -12.88
CA PHE A 145 -7.77 -8.25 -11.53
C PHE A 145 -8.07 -7.00 -10.70
N PHE A 146 -7.20 -6.00 -10.74
CA PHE A 146 -7.32 -4.80 -9.91
C PHE A 146 -8.45 -3.88 -10.32
N GLU A 147 -8.84 -3.86 -11.60
CA GLU A 147 -10.05 -3.15 -12.04
C GLU A 147 -11.33 -3.68 -11.38
N SER A 148 -11.35 -4.97 -11.00
CA SER A 148 -12.49 -5.62 -10.33
C SER A 148 -12.50 -5.41 -8.81
N LEU A 149 -11.37 -4.98 -8.22
CA LEU A 149 -11.28 -4.73 -6.78
C LEU A 149 -12.10 -3.49 -6.36
N PRO A 150 -12.70 -3.49 -5.17
CA PRO A 150 -13.36 -2.29 -4.61
C PRO A 150 -12.34 -1.15 -4.44
N LYS A 151 -12.83 0.10 -4.43
CA LYS A 151 -11.97 1.30 -4.39
C LYS A 151 -10.96 1.29 -3.23
N VAL A 152 -11.33 0.75 -2.08
CA VAL A 152 -10.48 0.66 -0.88
C VAL A 152 -9.27 -0.25 -1.11
N PHE A 153 -9.47 -1.38 -1.80
CA PHE A 153 -8.44 -2.39 -2.06
C PHE A 153 -7.87 -2.30 -3.48
N ARG A 154 -8.12 -1.20 -4.20
CA ARG A 154 -7.64 -1.00 -5.57
C ARG A 154 -6.37 -0.14 -5.57
N PRO A 155 -5.23 -0.65 -6.08
CA PRO A 155 -4.04 0.17 -6.29
C PRO A 155 -4.35 1.37 -7.19
N LYS A 156 -3.82 2.54 -6.82
CA LYS A 156 -3.94 3.76 -7.63
C LYS A 156 -2.87 3.84 -8.72
N ALA A 157 -1.76 3.14 -8.53
CA ALA A 157 -0.70 3.01 -9.52
C ALA A 157 -0.10 1.60 -9.51
N LEU A 158 0.31 1.17 -10.70
CA LEU A 158 1.17 0.03 -10.95
C LEU A 158 2.43 0.55 -11.65
N ALA A 159 3.60 0.05 -11.26
CA ALA A 159 4.86 0.43 -11.88
C ALA A 159 5.60 -0.81 -12.38
N VAL A 160 6.22 -0.72 -13.56
CA VAL A 160 7.33 -1.59 -13.94
C VAL A 160 8.60 -0.81 -13.69
N VAL A 161 9.52 -1.39 -12.92
CA VAL A 161 10.86 -0.86 -12.74
C VAL A 161 11.83 -1.87 -13.33
N SER A 162 12.77 -1.38 -14.14
CA SER A 162 13.77 -2.20 -14.78
C SER A 162 15.17 -1.64 -14.57
N HIS A 163 16.10 -2.58 -14.37
CA HIS A 163 17.54 -2.42 -14.46
C HIS A 163 18.03 -3.69 -15.20
N ASP A 164 18.86 -4.54 -14.58
CA ASP A 164 19.19 -5.88 -15.13
C ASP A 164 17.98 -6.84 -15.18
N LYS A 165 17.04 -6.64 -14.27
CA LYS A 165 15.75 -7.36 -14.19
C LYS A 165 14.62 -6.36 -14.20
N SER A 166 13.41 -6.85 -14.45
CA SER A 166 12.17 -6.07 -14.46
C SER A 166 11.21 -6.60 -13.41
N PHE A 167 10.68 -5.71 -12.56
CA PHE A 167 9.71 -6.06 -11.53
C PHE A 167 8.49 -5.15 -11.57
N VAL A 168 7.33 -5.73 -11.25
CA VAL A 168 6.07 -5.01 -11.13
C VAL A 168 5.77 -4.70 -9.67
N GLY A 169 5.41 -3.45 -9.38
CA GLY A 169 4.95 -2.98 -8.07
C GLY A 169 3.54 -2.40 -8.11
N ALA A 170 2.86 -2.41 -6.97
CA ALA A 170 1.58 -1.73 -6.74
C ALA A 170 1.65 -0.76 -5.55
N SER A 171 1.02 0.41 -5.72
CA SER A 171 0.76 1.33 -4.61
C SER A 171 -0.10 0.65 -3.55
N ILE A 172 0.14 0.92 -2.27
CA ILE A 172 -0.64 0.36 -1.16
C ILE A 172 -2.14 0.56 -1.39
N ALA A 173 -2.89 -0.54 -1.28
CA ALA A 173 -4.31 -0.64 -1.61
C ALA A 173 -5.08 -1.17 -0.40
N VAL A 174 -5.24 -0.29 0.60
CA VAL A 174 -5.90 -0.55 1.88
C VAL A 174 -6.72 0.67 2.30
N SER A 175 -7.51 0.56 3.37
CA SER A 175 -8.26 1.71 3.90
C SER A 175 -7.36 2.91 4.23
N SER A 176 -7.84 4.13 4.02
CA SER A 176 -7.09 5.37 4.26
C SER A 176 -6.53 5.44 5.68
N PHE A 177 -7.27 4.93 6.66
CA PHE A 177 -6.89 4.91 8.07
C PHE A 177 -5.82 3.85 8.42
N LEU A 178 -5.77 2.72 7.69
CA LEU A 178 -4.74 1.70 7.87
C LEU A 178 -3.51 1.93 6.99
N ARG A 179 -3.64 2.71 5.90
CA ARG A 179 -2.54 2.97 4.94
C ARG A 179 -1.22 3.40 5.62
N PRO A 180 -1.20 4.28 6.63
CA PRO A 180 0.04 4.66 7.30
C PRO A 180 0.77 3.46 7.94
N LEU A 181 0.03 2.56 8.60
CA LEU A 181 0.60 1.36 9.23
C LEU A 181 1.16 0.40 8.19
N TYR A 182 0.45 0.20 7.07
CA TYR A 182 0.92 -0.63 5.96
C TYR A 182 2.14 -0.05 5.26
N LEU A 183 2.21 1.28 5.14
CA LEU A 183 3.36 1.97 4.58
C LEU A 183 4.57 1.87 5.50
N HIS A 184 4.36 2.06 6.81
CA HIS A 184 5.38 1.85 7.83
C HIS A 184 5.98 0.44 7.72
N LYS A 185 5.13 -0.59 7.78
CA LYS A 185 5.56 -1.99 7.73
C LYS A 185 6.34 -2.30 6.46
N ARG A 186 5.84 -1.85 5.31
CA ARG A 186 6.53 -1.99 4.02
C ARG A 186 7.93 -1.38 4.02
N ILE A 187 8.09 -0.17 4.57
CA ILE A 187 9.39 0.52 4.62
C ILE A 187 10.33 -0.15 5.62
N ALA A 188 9.81 -0.58 6.77
CA ALA A 188 10.58 -1.28 7.79
C ALA A 188 11.16 -2.60 7.24
N ASP A 189 10.41 -3.29 6.38
CA ASP A 189 10.73 -4.58 5.78
C ASP A 189 11.60 -4.49 4.51
N PHE A 190 11.99 -3.30 4.06
CA PHE A 190 12.92 -3.20 2.94
C PHE A 190 14.22 -3.93 3.26
N THR A 191 14.63 -4.79 2.33
CA THR A 191 15.86 -5.57 2.43
C THR A 191 17.08 -4.70 2.22
N ASN A 192 16.95 -3.60 1.47
CA ASN A 192 18.01 -2.63 1.27
C ASN A 192 17.95 -1.47 2.30
N PRO A 193 18.93 -1.37 3.22
CA PRO A 193 18.95 -0.34 4.26
C PRO A 193 19.13 1.08 3.71
N ARG A 194 19.82 1.27 2.56
CA ARG A 194 19.99 2.59 1.94
C ARG A 194 18.68 3.09 1.34
N LEU A 195 17.86 2.21 0.77
CA LEU A 195 16.52 2.57 0.30
C LEU A 195 15.62 2.95 1.47
N ARG A 196 15.63 2.15 2.55
CA ARG A 196 14.90 2.46 3.78
C ARG A 196 15.31 3.82 4.34
N GLU A 197 16.60 4.09 4.44
CA GLU A 197 17.13 5.38 4.88
C GLU A 197 16.72 6.54 3.96
N ALA A 198 16.84 6.37 2.64
CA ALA A 198 16.45 7.39 1.66
C ALA A 198 14.98 7.76 1.78
N VAL A 199 14.11 6.77 1.97
CA VAL A 199 12.66 6.98 2.12
C VAL A 199 12.32 7.62 3.47
N ILE A 200 12.90 7.16 4.58
CA ILE A 200 12.60 7.68 5.93
C ILE A 200 13.14 9.09 6.14
N LEU A 201 14.36 9.36 5.65
CA LEU A 201 15.01 10.66 5.80
C LEU A 201 14.67 11.63 4.66
N HIS A 202 13.89 11.20 3.66
CA HIS A 202 13.54 12.01 2.48
C HIS A 202 14.77 12.55 1.76
N LYS A 203 15.79 11.70 1.56
CA LYS A 203 17.05 12.05 0.90
C LYS A 203 17.25 11.27 -0.39
N LEU A 204 18.27 11.67 -1.16
CA LEU A 204 18.70 10.96 -2.36
C LEU A 204 19.12 9.52 -2.00
N LEU A 205 18.70 8.55 -2.81
CA LEU A 205 19.21 7.19 -2.75
C LEU A 205 20.68 7.18 -3.12
N GLN A 206 21.52 6.76 -2.19
CA GLN A 206 22.94 6.53 -2.45
C GLN A 206 23.11 5.09 -2.92
N THR A 207 23.55 4.92 -4.16
CA THR A 207 23.93 3.62 -4.73
C THR A 207 25.08 3.83 -5.71
N GLU A 208 25.94 2.82 -5.83
CA GLU A 208 27.06 2.83 -6.77
C GLU A 208 26.57 2.73 -8.21
N ASP A 209 25.54 1.92 -8.46
CA ASP A 209 24.96 1.74 -9.79
C ASP A 209 23.85 2.74 -10.09
N LYS A 210 24.20 3.72 -10.93
CA LYS A 210 23.31 4.82 -11.33
C LYS A 210 22.80 4.68 -12.75
N GLN A 211 23.19 3.65 -13.51
CA GLN A 211 22.98 3.58 -14.95
C GLN A 211 21.89 2.57 -15.33
N ASN A 212 21.36 2.69 -16.55
CA ASN A 212 20.45 1.71 -17.14
C ASN A 212 19.17 1.45 -16.33
N TRP A 213 18.74 2.42 -15.53
CA TRP A 213 17.48 2.33 -14.81
C TRP A 213 16.34 2.79 -15.73
N SER A 214 15.17 2.18 -15.57
CA SER A 214 13.94 2.69 -16.17
C SER A 214 12.74 2.41 -15.30
N SER A 215 11.75 3.30 -15.38
CA SER A 215 10.53 3.18 -14.61
C SER A 215 9.33 3.65 -15.42
N LYS A 216 8.22 2.92 -15.32
CA LYS A 216 6.97 3.29 -15.97
C LYS A 216 5.79 2.98 -15.06
N ALA A 217 5.09 4.02 -14.63
CA ALA A 217 3.88 3.89 -13.81
C ALA A 217 2.61 4.21 -14.61
N THR A 218 1.56 3.42 -14.36
CA THR A 218 0.21 3.65 -14.89
C THR A 218 -0.85 3.43 -13.82
N ASP A 219 -2.02 4.04 -13.95
CA ASP A 219 -3.19 3.62 -13.16
C ASP A 219 -3.76 2.28 -13.67
N THR A 220 -4.78 1.79 -12.97
CA THR A 220 -5.46 0.54 -13.33
C THR A 220 -6.11 0.58 -14.71
N LYS A 221 -6.44 1.76 -15.23
CA LYS A 221 -6.98 1.98 -16.58
C LYS A 221 -5.90 2.13 -17.66
N GLY A 222 -4.62 2.10 -17.27
CA GLY A 222 -3.49 2.25 -18.18
C GLY A 222 -3.07 3.69 -18.46
N ASN A 223 -3.66 4.70 -17.83
CA ASN A 223 -3.20 6.08 -17.97
C ASN A 223 -1.85 6.25 -17.27
N ARG A 224 -0.91 6.96 -17.91
CA ARG A 224 0.40 7.25 -17.31
C ARG A 224 0.24 7.98 -15.98
N LYS A 225 1.05 7.59 -14.99
CA LYS A 225 1.15 8.24 -13.69
C LYS A 225 2.55 8.82 -13.53
N PRO A 226 2.72 10.16 -13.46
CA PRO A 226 4.03 10.75 -13.23
C PRO A 226 4.50 10.44 -11.80
N PRO A 227 5.82 10.45 -11.56
CA PRO A 227 6.34 10.34 -10.21
C PRO A 227 5.97 11.58 -9.37
N CYS A 228 5.84 11.38 -8.06
CA CYS A 228 5.62 12.43 -7.08
C CYS A 228 6.96 13.05 -6.67
N THR A 229 6.93 14.23 -6.06
CA THR A 229 8.13 14.98 -5.68
C THR A 229 9.11 14.18 -4.84
N ASN A 230 8.63 13.43 -3.83
CA ASN A 230 9.53 12.59 -3.01
C ASN A 230 10.23 11.52 -3.84
N CYS A 231 9.51 10.94 -4.78
CA CYS A 231 10.01 9.92 -5.69
C CYS A 231 11.01 10.53 -6.69
N GLN A 232 10.70 11.69 -7.27
CA GLN A 232 11.63 12.43 -8.13
C GLN A 232 12.94 12.72 -7.39
N ASN A 233 12.85 13.24 -6.16
CA ASN A 233 14.02 13.55 -5.35
C ASN A 233 14.78 12.28 -4.96
N THR A 234 14.12 11.28 -4.36
CA THR A 234 14.80 10.06 -3.89
C THR A 234 15.57 9.34 -4.98
N PHE A 235 15.08 9.31 -6.22
CA PHE A 235 15.71 8.58 -7.33
C PHE A 235 16.34 9.47 -8.40
N GLU A 236 16.55 10.75 -8.12
CA GLU A 236 17.11 11.73 -9.06
C GLU A 236 18.45 11.27 -9.66
N CYS A 237 19.27 10.58 -8.87
CA CYS A 237 20.58 10.10 -9.29
C CYS A 237 20.55 8.85 -10.19
N LEU A 238 19.38 8.20 -10.38
CA LEU A 238 19.26 7.00 -11.22
C LEU A 238 18.94 7.40 -12.66
N GLN A 239 19.92 7.28 -13.55
CA GLN A 239 19.79 7.68 -14.96
C GLN A 239 18.76 6.82 -15.68
N GLY A 240 17.80 7.48 -16.33
CA GLY A 240 16.68 6.85 -17.05
C GLY A 240 15.49 6.48 -16.16
N PHE A 241 15.61 6.57 -14.83
CA PHE A 241 14.53 6.24 -13.90
C PHE A 241 13.42 7.30 -13.88
N VAL A 242 13.81 8.57 -13.95
CA VAL A 242 12.90 9.72 -14.12
C VAL A 242 13.19 10.33 -15.48
N LEU A 243 12.19 10.34 -16.37
CA LEU A 243 12.40 10.93 -17.70
C LEU A 243 12.35 12.46 -17.59
N GLU A 244 13.23 13.18 -18.29
CA GLU A 244 13.25 14.65 -18.29
C GLU A 244 11.89 15.25 -18.74
N THR A 245 11.17 14.54 -19.61
CA THR A 245 9.81 14.89 -20.05
C THR A 245 8.73 14.68 -18.97
N GLU A 246 9.06 14.06 -17.84
CA GLU A 246 8.20 13.92 -16.65
C GLU A 246 8.45 15.03 -15.62
N GLN A 247 9.37 15.95 -15.88
CA GLN A 247 9.56 17.18 -15.12
C GLN A 247 8.51 18.21 -15.56
N GLY A 248 7.24 17.91 -15.28
CA GLY A 248 6.11 18.76 -15.61
C GLY A 248 5.09 18.72 -14.50
N VAL A 249 4.62 19.90 -14.09
CA VAL A 249 3.68 20.16 -12.99
C VAL A 249 2.38 19.38 -13.21
N GLY A 250 2.37 18.11 -12.84
CA GLY A 250 1.15 17.36 -12.62
C GLY A 250 0.49 18.00 -11.41
N SER A 251 -0.66 18.62 -11.61
CA SER A 251 -1.55 19.18 -10.59
C SER A 251 -2.14 18.12 -9.64
N ASN A 252 -1.41 17.04 -9.38
CA ASN A 252 -1.77 15.92 -8.53
C ASN A 252 -0.61 15.72 -7.56
N ARG A 253 -0.66 16.45 -6.45
CA ARG A 253 0.32 16.44 -5.35
C ARG A 253 0.13 15.17 -4.50
N THR A 254 0.07 14.03 -5.17
CA THR A 254 -0.33 12.79 -4.50
C THR A 254 0.90 12.11 -3.91
N PHE A 255 0.78 11.68 -2.65
CA PHE A 255 1.55 10.57 -2.08
C PHE A 255 1.19 9.21 -2.70
N LEU A 256 0.49 9.20 -3.82
CA LEU A 256 -0.19 8.03 -4.36
C LEU A 256 0.57 7.54 -5.59
N GLY A 257 1.58 6.69 -5.35
CA GLY A 257 1.98 5.69 -6.34
C GLY A 257 3.16 5.99 -7.26
N ALA A 258 4.17 6.73 -6.82
CA ALA A 258 5.12 7.26 -7.79
C ALA A 258 6.30 6.36 -8.23
N TYR A 259 6.59 5.27 -7.53
CA TYR A 259 7.20 4.02 -8.09
C TYR A 259 6.59 2.77 -7.42
N ALA A 260 5.30 2.89 -7.09
CA ALA A 260 4.33 1.89 -6.65
C ALA A 260 4.75 0.78 -5.66
N GLU A 261 5.21 0.95 -4.43
CA GLU A 261 5.88 2.02 -3.70
C GLU A 261 7.17 1.36 -3.19
N PHE A 262 8.24 1.52 -3.97
CA PHE A 262 9.62 1.10 -3.69
C PHE A 262 9.90 -0.40 -3.65
N CYS A 263 8.91 -1.28 -3.45
CA CYS A 263 9.10 -2.74 -3.51
C CYS A 263 9.84 -3.25 -4.76
N PRO A 264 9.51 -2.81 -6.01
CA PRO A 264 10.26 -3.29 -7.17
C PRO A 264 11.68 -2.74 -7.20
N VAL A 265 11.95 -1.58 -6.59
CA VAL A 265 13.31 -1.03 -6.46
C VAL A 265 14.11 -1.79 -5.41
N ASP A 266 13.51 -2.09 -4.26
CA ASP A 266 14.14 -2.91 -3.19
C ASP A 266 14.60 -4.26 -3.75
N LYS A 267 13.80 -4.88 -4.63
CA LYS A 267 14.14 -6.14 -5.32
C LYS A 267 15.28 -6.02 -6.34
N LEU A 268 15.57 -4.81 -6.83
CA LEU A 268 16.58 -4.54 -7.85
C LEU A 268 17.91 -4.05 -7.28
N LEU A 269 17.89 -3.42 -6.11
CA LEU A 269 19.11 -2.98 -5.46
C LEU A 269 19.90 -4.21 -5.00
N GLN A 270 21.15 -4.30 -5.45
CA GLN A 270 22.05 -5.36 -5.02
C GLN A 270 22.30 -5.24 -3.50
N GLY A 271 22.47 -6.38 -2.83
CA GLY A 271 22.61 -6.49 -1.38
C GLY A 271 23.89 -5.84 -0.87
N GLU A 272 23.92 -4.51 -0.80
CA GLU A 272 24.87 -3.72 -0.03
C GLU A 272 24.59 -3.93 1.46
N THR A 273 24.77 -5.17 1.93
CA THR A 273 24.49 -5.67 3.28
C THR A 273 25.37 -5.04 4.36
N ASN A 274 26.36 -4.26 3.97
CA ASN A 274 27.32 -3.63 4.89
C ASN A 274 26.86 -2.26 5.43
N ALA A 275 25.75 -1.71 4.92
CA ALA A 275 25.19 -0.48 5.47
C ALA A 275 24.23 -0.79 6.63
N CYS A 276 24.58 -0.39 7.85
CA CYS A 276 23.62 -0.38 8.95
C CYS A 276 22.73 0.86 8.85
N ASN A 277 21.47 0.75 9.30
CA ASN A 277 20.64 1.94 9.50
C ASN A 277 21.32 2.88 10.50
N SER A 278 21.26 4.18 10.21
CA SER A 278 21.64 5.16 11.24
C SER A 278 20.63 5.13 12.39
N GLU A 279 21.08 5.46 13.60
CA GLU A 279 20.20 5.56 14.78
C GLU A 279 19.01 6.52 14.55
N ASP A 280 19.18 7.52 13.68
CA ASP A 280 18.09 8.44 13.32
C ASP A 280 16.98 7.73 12.52
N VAL A 281 17.32 6.76 11.67
CA VAL A 281 16.32 5.97 10.93
C VAL A 281 15.48 5.13 11.87
N GLU A 282 16.13 4.40 12.79
CA GLU A 282 15.41 3.56 13.75
C GLU A 282 14.51 4.41 14.66
N ARG A 283 15.02 5.51 15.21
CA ARG A 283 14.22 6.42 16.04
C ARG A 283 13.01 6.97 15.31
N ARG A 284 13.14 7.31 14.02
CA ARG A 284 12.02 7.77 13.19
C ARG A 284 11.04 6.64 12.88
N LEU A 285 11.52 5.43 12.61
CA LEU A 285 10.66 4.26 12.39
C LEU A 285 9.83 3.94 13.63
N GLU A 286 10.45 3.96 14.82
CA GLU A 286 9.76 3.77 16.10
C GLU A 286 8.72 4.87 16.35
N SER A 287 9.11 6.14 16.18
CA SER A 287 8.18 7.27 16.35
C SER A 287 7.00 7.20 15.39
N ASN A 288 7.22 6.83 14.13
CA ASN A 288 6.17 6.66 13.14
C ASN A 288 5.26 5.47 13.47
N LEU A 289 5.81 4.37 13.98
CA LEU A 289 5.03 3.21 14.42
C LEU A 289 4.11 3.61 15.57
N GLU A 290 4.63 4.29 16.58
CA GLU A 290 3.85 4.71 17.74
C GLU A 290 2.69 5.65 17.36
N GLN A 291 2.90 6.54 16.39
CA GLN A 291 1.83 7.36 15.82
C GLN A 291 0.76 6.51 15.11
N CYS A 292 1.16 5.51 14.32
CA CYS A 292 0.22 4.57 13.68
C CYS A 292 -0.59 3.78 14.72
N LEU A 293 0.07 3.26 15.75
CA LEU A 293 -0.57 2.50 16.83
C LEU A 293 -1.51 3.37 17.67
N THR A 294 -1.15 4.64 17.89
CA THR A 294 -2.03 5.62 18.57
C THR A 294 -3.30 5.86 17.77
N LEU A 295 -3.20 6.11 16.47
CA LEU A 295 -4.39 6.20 15.61
C LEU A 295 -5.23 4.92 15.68
N PHE A 296 -4.59 3.76 15.65
CA PHE A 296 -5.29 2.47 15.69
C PHE A 296 -6.08 2.30 17.00
N ARG A 297 -5.44 2.55 18.15
CA ARG A 297 -6.05 2.41 19.48
C ARG A 297 -7.16 3.42 19.75
N GLU A 298 -7.02 4.64 19.24
CA GLU A 298 -7.93 5.74 19.54
C GLU A 298 -8.95 6.02 18.43
N PHE A 299 -8.98 5.21 17.37
CA PHE A 299 -9.75 5.48 16.15
C PHE A 299 -11.23 5.81 16.42
N ASP A 300 -11.92 4.99 17.21
CA ASP A 300 -13.33 5.21 17.52
C ASP A 300 -13.58 6.45 18.39
N THR A 301 -12.66 6.75 19.31
CA THR A 301 -12.71 7.97 20.12
C THR A 301 -12.55 9.20 19.22
N ILE A 302 -11.56 9.21 18.33
CA ILE A 302 -11.33 10.30 17.37
C ILE A 302 -12.53 10.47 16.44
N LYS A 303 -13.08 9.35 15.92
CA LYS A 303 -14.29 9.34 15.08
C LYS A 303 -15.47 10.02 15.78
N ARG A 304 -15.73 9.65 17.04
CA ARG A 304 -16.80 10.22 17.86
C ARG A 304 -16.57 11.70 18.13
N GLU A 305 -15.37 12.09 18.57
CA GLU A 305 -15.04 13.50 18.85
C GLU A 305 -15.18 14.39 17.61
N CYS A 306 -14.76 13.90 16.43
CA CYS A 306 -14.95 14.61 15.16
C CYS A 306 -16.43 14.84 14.85
N LYS A 307 -17.26 13.82 15.05
CA LYS A 307 -18.71 13.89 14.82
C LYS A 307 -19.39 14.86 15.78
N GLU A 308 -19.09 14.77 17.08
CA GLU A 308 -19.64 15.65 18.11
C GLU A 308 -19.23 17.12 17.88
N ALA A 309 -17.95 17.37 17.58
CA ALA A 309 -17.48 18.73 17.29
C ALA A 309 -18.09 19.30 16.01
N PHE A 310 -18.25 18.49 14.96
CA PHE A 310 -18.89 18.95 13.72
C PHE A 310 -20.38 19.26 13.93
N THR A 311 -21.10 18.40 14.65
CA THR A 311 -22.55 18.53 14.87
C THR A 311 -22.92 19.65 15.84
N SER A 312 -22.04 20.02 16.77
CA SER A 312 -22.28 21.15 17.68
C SER A 312 -22.33 22.50 16.95
N GLY A 313 -21.65 22.62 15.80
CA GLY A 313 -21.49 23.88 15.08
C GLY A 313 -20.60 24.91 15.80
N ASP A 314 -20.07 24.57 16.97
CA ASP A 314 -19.23 25.46 17.77
C ASP A 314 -17.81 25.52 17.20
N THR A 315 -17.44 26.71 16.71
CA THR A 315 -16.14 26.96 16.11
C THR A 315 -14.99 26.77 17.09
N GLN A 316 -15.20 27.07 18.39
CA GLN A 316 -14.18 26.88 19.40
C GLN A 316 -13.93 25.39 19.66
N ARG A 317 -15.01 24.61 19.83
CA ARG A 317 -14.93 23.15 19.97
C ARG A 317 -14.28 22.49 18.75
N ILE A 318 -14.61 22.93 17.53
CA ILE A 318 -13.98 22.45 16.29
C ILE A 318 -12.47 22.70 16.30
N ARG A 319 -12.03 23.90 16.72
CA ARG A 319 -10.59 24.20 16.79
C ARG A 319 -9.87 23.35 17.83
N GLU A 320 -10.47 23.17 18.99
CA GLU A 320 -9.91 22.38 20.09
C GLU A 320 -9.72 20.92 19.67
N VAL A 321 -10.80 20.28 19.21
CA VAL A 321 -10.73 18.88 18.78
C VAL A 321 -9.80 18.73 17.59
N TYR A 322 -9.80 19.65 16.61
CA TYR A 322 -8.90 19.57 15.46
C TYR A 322 -7.43 19.60 15.92
N THR A 323 -7.11 20.48 16.86
CA THR A 323 -5.75 20.62 17.40
C THR A 323 -5.31 19.35 18.14
N GLN A 324 -6.24 18.70 18.87
CA GLN A 324 -5.98 17.45 19.60
C GLN A 324 -5.81 16.25 18.67
N ILE A 325 -6.65 16.10 17.65
CA ILE A 325 -6.63 14.91 16.78
C ILE A 325 -5.52 15.01 15.73
N ARG A 326 -5.22 16.22 15.21
CA ARG A 326 -4.29 16.44 14.09
C ARG A 326 -2.96 15.68 14.24
N PRO A 327 -2.23 15.74 15.37
CA PRO A 327 -0.97 15.01 15.50
C PRO A 327 -1.12 13.49 15.47
N LYS A 328 -2.31 12.95 15.79
CA LYS A 328 -2.60 11.51 15.80
C LYS A 328 -2.96 10.98 14.41
N VAL A 329 -3.61 11.82 13.61
CA VAL A 329 -4.08 11.46 12.27
C VAL A 329 -3.09 11.86 11.18
N HIS A 330 -2.30 12.92 11.37
CA HIS A 330 -1.31 13.37 10.38
C HIS A 330 0.04 12.62 10.49
N ILE A 331 0.00 11.32 10.25
CA ILE A 331 1.15 10.42 10.36
C ILE A 331 2.14 10.67 9.22
N PHE A 332 3.45 10.65 9.50
CA PHE A 332 4.52 11.05 8.57
C PHE A 332 4.40 12.52 8.11
N GLY A 333 3.67 13.35 8.86
CA GLY A 333 3.31 14.71 8.43
C GLY A 333 2.23 14.74 7.33
N ARG A 334 1.47 13.65 7.14
CA ARG A 334 0.51 13.46 6.04
C ARG A 334 -0.88 13.14 6.58
N LYS A 335 -1.93 13.76 6.03
CA LYS A 335 -3.33 13.40 6.37
C LYS A 335 -3.64 11.97 5.88
N PRO A 336 -4.47 11.18 6.58
CA PRO A 336 -4.88 9.84 6.13
C PRO A 336 -5.59 9.86 4.77
N GLU A 337 -6.10 11.01 4.34
CA GLU A 337 -6.89 11.21 3.11
C GLU A 337 -6.32 12.25 2.11
N CYS A 338 -5.26 13.01 2.39
CA CYS A 338 -4.72 14.01 1.43
C CYS A 338 -3.75 13.37 0.42
N ASN A 339 -3.67 13.73 -0.86
CA ASN A 339 -4.16 14.88 -1.65
C ASN A 339 -4.12 16.31 -1.06
N ASP A 340 -3.02 17.01 -1.40
CA ASP A 340 -3.01 18.22 -2.23
C ASP A 340 -2.93 19.65 -1.68
N LYS A 341 -2.58 19.94 -0.42
CA LYS A 341 -2.15 21.32 -0.08
C LYS A 341 -1.03 21.35 0.95
N PHE A 342 0.14 21.87 0.55
CA PHE A 342 1.15 22.68 1.27
C PHE A 342 2.49 22.56 0.49
N GLY A 343 3.19 23.60 0.02
CA GLY A 343 3.09 25.04 0.22
C GLY A 343 2.98 25.87 -1.08
N SER A 344 2.63 27.16 -0.87
CA SER A 344 2.88 28.38 -1.68
C SER A 344 3.02 28.24 -3.22
N ASP A 345 2.24 28.93 -4.06
CA ASP A 345 1.96 30.37 -4.00
C ASP A 345 0.64 30.79 -4.67
N THR A 346 0.26 32.00 -4.25
CA THR A 346 -0.70 33.00 -4.74
C THR A 346 -1.32 32.91 -6.14
N ILE A 347 -2.63 33.20 -6.17
CA ILE A 347 -3.33 34.18 -7.05
C ILE A 347 -2.64 34.48 -8.39
N ASP A 348 -3.16 33.90 -9.48
CA ASP A 348 -4.09 34.55 -10.43
C ASP A 348 -4.88 33.49 -11.22
#